data_AF-A0A0Q6VY30-F1
#
_entry.id   AF-A0A0Q6VY30-F1
#
_cell.length_a   1.000
_cell.length_b   1.000
_cell.length_c   1.000
_cell.angle_alpha   90.00
_cell.angle_beta   90.00
_cell.angle_gamma   90.00
#
_symmetry.space_group_name_H-M   'P 1'
#
loop_
_entity.id
_entity.type
_entity.pdbx_description
1 polymer ?
#
loop_
_entity_poly.entity_id
_entity_poly.type
_entity_poly.pdbx_seq_one_letter_code
_entity_poly.pdbx_strand_id
1 'polypeptide(L)'
;MLPNISSAVQNGVSATDIGARISANGRYAAFSSNQSLVPADTSLNDGDIYLYDLQLKQLKLASTNSDGSTLAGVKLSASLSADGGTLSFQNTVNGNASIMVKNMSTGALSTASTTSTGAAANGQSYNAVLSGDAHYVAFISKATNLVAGDTNGRDDVFVKDLLTGAVVNASTTAAGVQADAPSGDTAMSSDGRTVVFTTFATNLAAGDDSYADIYAKNLNTGALTRVSTDSNGVGANGSSDNAAVSADGRYVVFSSQADNLVWRDTNGVRDVFRKDLLTGETIRVSVSTEGQQGLGESSNASISDNGRYVLFESKADFTAGDGDGRTDVFIKDLETGALTRLSSGGDANHYNYASNAALASASLDAVFVHYQMVANTTADQRTVTHTKVGAGFGSLAGETITGGAGVDVINANQGRDRITGLGGDDIIDGGGGVDTAVYAGNRDAYTVAITTSGTLVTSVAAGDGKDALANVERLHFANADVALDINGHAGQAYRLYQAAFDRAPDLPGLGFWINARDAGVSMESIAHDFLVSDEGKSLYGVNPSNAEVLTRFYANTLHRAPDAAGYAFWLDALNNNIVSQTSVLAQFSDSPENQAQVIGAIQNGINYTPYG
;
A
#
# COMPACT_ATOMS: atom_id res chain seq x y z
N MET A 1 -13.84 -20.94 11.91
CA MET A 1 -14.76 -20.97 10.75
C MET A 1 -15.88 -19.99 10.99
N LEU A 2 -15.89 -18.88 10.25
CA LEU A 2 -16.91 -17.83 10.26
C LEU A 2 -18.18 -18.34 9.52
N PRO A 3 -19.40 -17.90 9.86
CA PRO A 3 -20.58 -18.21 9.07
C PRO A 3 -20.54 -17.46 7.72
N ASN A 4 -20.81 -18.22 6.68
CA ASN A 4 -20.72 -17.84 5.27
C ASN A 4 -21.90 -16.90 4.88
N ILE A 5 -21.64 -15.67 4.42
CA ILE A 5 -22.70 -14.68 4.07
C ILE A 5 -23.18 -14.91 2.63
N SER A 6 -23.64 -16.12 2.34
CA SER A 6 -23.36 -16.81 1.08
C SER A 6 -24.54 -17.03 0.13
N SER A 7 -25.58 -16.19 0.11
CA SER A 7 -26.71 -16.45 -0.80
C SER A 7 -27.50 -15.27 -1.35
N ALA A 8 -26.94 -14.05 -1.40
CA ALA A 8 -27.85 -12.91 -1.25
C ALA A 8 -27.65 -11.65 -2.12
N VAL A 9 -26.71 -11.56 -3.07
CA VAL A 9 -26.53 -10.29 -3.81
C VAL A 9 -26.36 -10.48 -5.31
N GLN A 10 -27.28 -9.91 -6.09
CA GLN A 10 -27.00 -9.47 -7.46
C GLN A 10 -27.82 -8.23 -7.84
N ASN A 11 -27.15 -7.39 -8.64
CA ASN A 11 -27.61 -6.29 -9.50
C ASN A 11 -27.92 -4.93 -8.84
N GLY A 12 -26.98 -3.98 -9.00
CA GLY A 12 -27.27 -2.54 -8.86
C GLY A 12 -26.23 -1.66 -8.15
N VAL A 13 -25.07 -2.17 -7.75
CA VAL A 13 -24.13 -1.42 -6.90
C VAL A 13 -23.15 -0.60 -7.77
N SER A 14 -23.26 0.73 -7.68
CA SER A 14 -22.27 1.70 -8.16
C SER A 14 -20.99 1.60 -7.30
N ALA A 15 -19.82 1.92 -7.87
CA ALA A 15 -18.48 1.79 -7.29
C ALA A 15 -18.21 2.50 -5.94
N THR A 16 -19.23 3.12 -5.32
CA THR A 16 -19.13 3.94 -4.12
C THR A 16 -19.48 3.20 -2.81
N ASP A 17 -19.93 1.93 -2.84
CA ASP A 17 -20.67 1.34 -1.70
C ASP A 17 -20.30 -0.11 -1.27
N ILE A 18 -19.02 -0.50 -1.35
CA ILE A 18 -18.64 -1.93 -1.25
C ILE A 18 -17.78 -2.26 0.02
N GLY A 19 -17.80 -1.42 1.06
CA GLY A 19 -17.00 -1.64 2.28
C GLY A 19 -17.78 -1.56 3.59
N ALA A 20 -17.58 -2.51 4.50
CA ALA A 20 -17.96 -2.32 5.89
C ALA A 20 -17.12 -1.18 6.50
N ARG A 21 -17.77 -0.17 7.09
CA ARG A 21 -17.12 0.91 7.83
C ARG A 21 -16.85 0.49 9.24
N ILE A 22 -15.67 0.79 9.77
CA ILE A 22 -15.27 0.33 11.09
C ILE A 22 -15.04 1.53 11.98
N SER A 23 -15.55 1.45 13.21
CA SER A 23 -15.27 2.48 14.21
C SER A 23 -13.78 2.47 14.57
N ALA A 24 -13.20 3.64 14.83
CA ALA A 24 -11.78 3.81 15.19
C ALA A 24 -11.30 2.86 16.30
N ASN A 25 -12.18 2.52 17.24
CA ASN A 25 -11.88 1.58 18.32
C ASN A 25 -11.85 0.09 17.89
N GLY A 26 -12.05 -0.23 16.60
CA GLY A 26 -12.04 -1.59 16.05
C GLY A 26 -13.22 -2.47 16.48
N ARG A 27 -14.23 -1.91 17.18
CA ARG A 27 -15.32 -2.70 17.78
C ARG A 27 -16.52 -2.90 16.86
N TYR A 28 -16.90 -1.91 16.07
CA TYR A 28 -18.13 -1.95 15.31
C TYR A 28 -17.87 -1.90 13.82
N ALA A 29 -18.58 -2.72 13.05
CA ALA A 29 -18.59 -2.68 11.60
C ALA A 29 -20.01 -2.35 11.09
N ALA A 30 -20.16 -1.31 10.28
CA ALA A 30 -21.41 -0.92 9.62
C ALA A 30 -21.36 -1.22 8.13
N PHE A 31 -22.40 -1.86 7.58
CA PHE A 31 -22.43 -2.21 6.16
C PHE A 31 -23.87 -2.25 5.63
N SER A 32 -24.02 -2.07 4.31
CA SER A 32 -25.31 -2.23 3.64
C SER A 32 -25.55 -3.68 3.19
N SER A 33 -26.81 -4.10 3.20
CA SER A 33 -27.26 -5.39 2.65
C SER A 33 -28.65 -5.24 2.04
N ASN A 34 -28.88 -5.78 0.85
CA ASN A 34 -30.21 -5.83 0.23
C ASN A 34 -31.10 -6.96 0.80
N GLN A 35 -30.61 -7.65 1.83
CA GLN A 35 -31.18 -8.88 2.33
C GLN A 35 -31.35 -8.77 3.83
N SER A 36 -32.43 -9.37 4.31
CA SER A 36 -32.72 -9.48 5.73
C SER A 36 -31.71 -10.43 6.40
N LEU A 37 -30.87 -9.88 7.28
CA LEU A 37 -29.87 -10.64 8.05
C LEU A 37 -30.28 -10.86 9.50
N VAL A 38 -31.37 -10.22 9.95
CA VAL A 38 -31.92 -10.38 11.30
C VAL A 38 -33.45 -10.45 11.24
N PRO A 39 -34.13 -11.19 12.13
CA PRO A 39 -35.60 -11.32 12.10
C PRO A 39 -36.38 -10.00 12.26
N ALA A 40 -35.74 -8.96 12.80
CA ALA A 40 -36.33 -7.63 12.94
C ALA A 40 -36.39 -6.86 11.61
N ASP A 41 -35.60 -7.28 10.60
CA ASP A 41 -35.70 -6.75 9.26
C ASP A 41 -36.82 -7.46 8.49
N THR A 42 -37.91 -6.72 8.31
CA THR A 42 -39.12 -7.20 7.64
C THR A 42 -39.24 -6.68 6.20
N SER A 43 -38.34 -5.81 5.77
CA SER A 43 -38.25 -5.36 4.39
C SER A 43 -37.28 -6.25 3.62
N LEU A 44 -37.53 -6.43 2.32
CA LEU A 44 -36.73 -7.28 1.46
C LEU A 44 -36.35 -6.49 0.21
N ASN A 45 -35.09 -6.61 -0.20
CA ASN A 45 -34.54 -6.00 -1.42
C ASN A 45 -34.58 -4.46 -1.45
N ASP A 46 -34.61 -3.79 -0.30
CA ASP A 46 -34.57 -2.34 -0.21
C ASP A 46 -33.25 -1.78 0.31
N GLY A 47 -32.27 -2.59 0.70
CA GLY A 47 -30.95 -2.08 1.08
C GLY A 47 -30.97 -1.42 2.46
N ASP A 48 -30.42 -2.13 3.43
CA ASP A 48 -30.45 -1.77 4.84
C ASP A 48 -29.06 -1.70 5.45
N ILE A 49 -28.90 -0.83 6.43
CA ILE A 49 -27.65 -0.71 7.18
C ILE A 49 -27.70 -1.62 8.39
N TYR A 50 -26.69 -2.46 8.52
CA TYR A 50 -26.45 -3.34 9.63
C TYR A 50 -25.25 -2.85 10.44
N LEU A 51 -25.30 -3.08 11.75
CA LEU A 51 -24.15 -2.89 12.64
C LEU A 51 -23.79 -4.23 13.26
N TYR A 52 -22.53 -4.62 13.12
CA TYR A 52 -21.94 -5.79 13.75
C TYR A 52 -21.00 -5.36 14.87
N ASP A 53 -21.25 -5.84 16.09
CA ASP A 53 -20.32 -5.75 17.21
C ASP A 53 -19.31 -6.89 17.07
N LEU A 54 -18.08 -6.58 16.68
CA LEU A 54 -16.99 -7.52 16.46
C LEU A 54 -16.54 -8.21 17.77
N GLN A 55 -16.69 -7.52 18.90
CA GLN A 55 -16.32 -8.04 20.21
C GLN A 55 -17.36 -9.03 20.73
N LEU A 56 -18.64 -8.65 20.68
CA LEU A 56 -19.76 -9.46 21.17
C LEU A 56 -20.26 -10.48 20.12
N LYS A 57 -19.82 -10.34 18.87
CA LYS A 57 -20.28 -11.12 17.72
C LYS A 57 -21.77 -11.01 17.48
N GLN A 58 -22.32 -9.82 17.66
CA GLN A 58 -23.75 -9.55 17.56
C GLN A 58 -24.06 -8.66 16.36
N LEU A 59 -25.03 -9.09 15.54
CA LEU A 59 -25.55 -8.33 14.41
C LEU A 59 -26.89 -7.67 14.77
N LYS A 60 -27.08 -6.41 14.38
CA LYS A 60 -28.38 -5.72 14.46
C LYS A 60 -28.68 -4.90 13.22
N LEU A 61 -29.97 -4.75 12.91
CA LEU A 61 -30.46 -3.78 11.94
C LEU A 61 -30.29 -2.37 12.53
N ALA A 62 -29.55 -1.51 11.83
CA ALA A 62 -29.26 -0.15 12.27
C ALA A 62 -30.16 0.90 11.61
N SER A 63 -30.58 0.68 10.36
CA SER A 63 -31.51 1.54 9.58
C SER A 63 -32.96 1.43 10.04
N THR A 64 -33.23 1.68 11.33
CA THR A 64 -34.60 1.75 11.89
C THR A 64 -35.02 3.19 12.22
N ASN A 65 -36.33 3.44 12.28
CA ASN A 65 -36.92 4.62 12.87
C ASN A 65 -36.55 4.72 14.37
N SER A 66 -36.82 5.88 14.98
CA SER A 66 -36.54 6.12 16.41
C SER A 66 -37.30 5.18 17.35
N ASP A 67 -38.42 4.61 16.91
CA ASP A 67 -39.21 3.63 17.67
C ASP A 67 -38.75 2.17 17.44
N GLY A 68 -37.72 1.96 16.61
CA GLY A 68 -37.18 0.65 16.27
C GLY A 68 -37.85 -0.04 15.08
N SER A 69 -38.91 0.54 14.50
CA SER A 69 -39.53 0.00 13.27
C SER A 69 -38.66 0.20 12.03
N THR A 70 -38.83 -0.63 11.01
CA THR A 70 -38.08 -0.53 9.74
C THR A 70 -38.22 0.85 9.10
N LEU A 71 -37.10 1.45 8.67
CA LEU A 71 -37.09 2.73 7.97
C LEU A 71 -37.33 2.52 6.47
N ALA A 72 -38.34 3.18 5.90
CA ALA A 72 -38.65 3.09 4.47
C ALA A 72 -37.56 3.72 3.56
N GLY A 73 -37.44 3.23 2.32
CA GLY A 73 -36.50 3.73 1.29
C GLY A 73 -35.33 2.77 1.01
N VAL A 74 -34.28 3.24 0.31
CA VAL A 74 -33.03 2.49 0.09
C VAL A 74 -31.86 3.10 0.83
N LYS A 75 -31.17 2.32 1.68
CA LYS A 75 -30.06 2.81 2.52
C LYS A 75 -28.72 2.29 2.06
N LEU A 76 -27.78 3.22 1.91
CA LEU A 76 -26.43 2.93 1.47
C LEU A 76 -25.43 3.90 2.13
N SER A 77 -24.14 3.76 1.84
CA SER A 77 -23.07 4.67 2.22
C SER A 77 -23.04 4.98 3.72
N ALA A 78 -22.94 3.93 4.53
CA ALA A 78 -22.79 4.09 5.98
C ALA A 78 -21.49 4.85 6.31
N SER A 79 -21.46 5.53 7.45
CA SER A 79 -20.26 6.08 8.10
C SER A 79 -20.46 6.11 9.62
N LEU A 80 -19.42 5.79 10.39
CA LEU A 80 -19.46 5.69 11.85
C LEU A 80 -18.61 6.78 12.50
N SER A 81 -19.01 7.20 13.70
CA SER A 81 -18.12 7.92 14.63
C SER A 81 -17.02 6.99 15.16
N ALA A 82 -15.95 7.58 15.71
CA ALA A 82 -14.78 6.85 16.19
C ALA A 82 -15.13 5.79 17.27
N ASP A 83 -16.14 6.07 18.08
CA ASP A 83 -16.65 5.15 19.11
C ASP A 83 -17.73 4.18 18.60
N GLY A 84 -18.26 4.38 17.39
CA GLY A 84 -19.41 3.67 16.82
C GLY A 84 -20.77 4.05 17.45
N GLY A 85 -20.82 5.11 18.26
CA GLY A 85 -22.01 5.60 18.93
C GLY A 85 -22.97 6.35 18.00
N THR A 86 -22.48 6.87 16.87
CA THR A 86 -23.27 7.55 15.85
C THR A 86 -23.02 6.93 14.48
N LEU A 87 -24.11 6.74 13.73
CA LEU A 87 -24.10 6.21 12.37
C LEU A 87 -24.75 7.25 11.46
N SER A 88 -24.10 7.57 10.34
CA SER A 88 -24.74 8.27 9.22
C SER A 88 -24.89 7.32 8.03
N PHE A 89 -25.89 7.59 7.20
CA PHE A 89 -26.14 6.83 5.98
C PHE A 89 -27.01 7.64 5.01
N GLN A 90 -26.89 7.35 3.72
CA GLN A 90 -27.83 7.82 2.72
C GLN A 90 -29.13 7.04 2.84
N ASN A 91 -30.29 7.72 2.78
CA ASN A 91 -31.61 7.09 2.63
C ASN A 91 -32.33 7.67 1.41
N THR A 92 -32.76 6.80 0.50
CA THR A 92 -33.41 7.18 -0.76
C THR A 92 -34.88 6.78 -0.76
N VAL A 93 -35.77 7.76 -0.75
CA VAL A 93 -37.23 7.52 -0.78
C VAL A 93 -37.80 8.11 -2.06
N ASN A 94 -38.47 7.28 -2.88
CA ASN A 94 -39.04 7.68 -4.17
C ASN A 94 -38.02 8.41 -5.08
N GLY A 95 -36.78 7.94 -5.12
CA GLY A 95 -35.68 8.53 -5.90
C GLY A 95 -35.00 9.76 -5.27
N ASN A 96 -35.46 10.24 -4.12
CA ASN A 96 -34.85 11.38 -3.43
C ASN A 96 -33.94 10.89 -2.31
N ALA A 97 -32.64 11.11 -2.47
CA ALA A 97 -31.61 10.75 -1.50
C ALA A 97 -31.41 11.86 -0.46
N SER A 98 -31.35 11.49 0.81
CA SER A 98 -31.08 12.37 1.95
C SER A 98 -30.08 11.72 2.90
N ILE A 99 -29.33 12.53 3.64
CA ILE A 99 -28.40 12.03 4.64
C ILE A 99 -29.12 11.93 5.99
N MET A 100 -29.10 10.73 6.55
CA MET A 100 -29.65 10.42 7.87
C MET A 100 -28.52 10.26 8.88
N VAL A 101 -28.76 10.69 10.12
CA VAL A 101 -27.85 10.49 11.25
C VAL A 101 -28.63 9.85 12.39
N LYS A 102 -28.07 8.78 12.94
CA LYS A 102 -28.67 7.97 13.99
C LYS A 102 -27.74 7.83 15.18
N ASN A 103 -28.28 8.14 16.37
CA ASN A 103 -27.63 7.81 17.61
C ASN A 103 -27.90 6.34 17.97
N MET A 104 -26.85 5.54 18.09
CA MET A 104 -26.94 4.09 18.23
C MET A 104 -27.32 3.63 19.64
N SER A 105 -27.24 4.53 20.64
CA SER A 105 -27.61 4.25 22.03
C SER A 105 -29.08 4.59 22.33
N THR A 106 -29.57 5.70 21.79
CA THR A 106 -30.94 6.19 22.02
C THR A 106 -31.92 5.79 20.92
N GLY A 107 -31.40 5.41 19.74
CA GLY A 107 -32.19 5.16 18.54
C GLY A 107 -32.61 6.43 17.79
N ALA A 108 -32.37 7.62 18.34
CA ALA A 108 -32.79 8.88 17.74
C ALA A 108 -32.27 9.03 16.30
N LEU A 109 -33.18 9.24 15.36
CA LEU A 109 -32.92 9.40 13.94
C LEU A 109 -33.27 10.83 13.48
N SER A 110 -32.39 11.45 12.71
CA SER A 110 -32.59 12.80 12.16
C SER A 110 -32.03 12.91 10.73
N THR A 111 -32.47 13.93 9.98
CA THR A 111 -31.94 14.24 8.64
C THR A 111 -30.87 15.33 8.73
N ALA A 112 -29.65 15.04 8.29
CA ALA A 112 -28.54 15.98 8.30
C ALA A 112 -28.47 16.85 7.04
N SER A 113 -28.98 16.37 5.90
CA SER A 113 -29.10 17.15 4.66
C SER A 113 -30.23 18.19 4.76
N THR A 114 -30.03 19.17 5.64
CA THR A 114 -30.94 20.28 5.94
C THR A 114 -30.17 21.59 6.02
N THR A 115 -30.85 22.68 5.70
CA THR A 115 -30.38 24.05 5.94
C THR A 115 -30.12 24.30 7.43
N SER A 116 -29.49 25.42 7.78
CA SER A 116 -29.23 25.78 9.18
C SER A 116 -30.49 25.99 10.04
N THR A 117 -31.64 26.19 9.42
CA THR A 117 -32.94 26.31 10.09
C THR A 117 -33.74 25.01 10.09
N GLY A 118 -33.18 23.92 9.56
CA GLY A 118 -33.81 22.60 9.51
C GLY A 118 -34.68 22.33 8.28
N ALA A 119 -34.80 23.26 7.34
CA ALA A 119 -35.49 22.98 6.08
C ALA A 119 -34.74 21.92 5.25
N ALA A 120 -35.44 20.98 4.63
CA ALA A 120 -34.84 19.91 3.85
C ALA A 120 -34.08 20.44 2.61
N ALA A 121 -33.02 19.73 2.23
CA ALA A 121 -32.34 19.92 0.95
C ALA A 121 -33.36 19.80 -0.22
N ASN A 122 -33.28 20.70 -1.19
CA ASN A 122 -34.12 20.67 -2.40
C ASN A 122 -33.50 19.86 -3.55
N GLY A 123 -32.45 19.09 -3.27
CA GLY A 123 -31.73 18.23 -4.20
C GLY A 123 -31.22 16.96 -3.50
N GLN A 124 -30.78 15.99 -4.30
CA GLN A 124 -30.26 14.71 -3.79
C GLN A 124 -28.98 14.93 -2.98
N SER A 125 -28.83 14.19 -1.88
CA SER A 125 -27.63 14.19 -1.03
C SER A 125 -27.13 12.77 -0.78
N TYR A 126 -25.83 12.54 -0.87
CA TYR A 126 -25.19 11.22 -0.82
C TYR A 126 -23.75 11.27 -0.27
N ASN A 127 -23.13 10.10 -0.07
CA ASN A 127 -21.75 9.90 0.41
C ASN A 127 -21.41 10.67 1.69
N ALA A 128 -22.13 10.38 2.79
CA ALA A 128 -21.88 11.04 4.07
C ALA A 128 -20.65 10.48 4.80
N VAL A 129 -19.90 11.38 5.43
CA VAL A 129 -18.75 11.05 6.28
C VAL A 129 -18.84 11.82 7.59
N LEU A 130 -18.82 11.11 8.73
CA LEU A 130 -18.81 11.69 10.07
C LEU A 130 -17.40 12.08 10.51
N SER A 131 -17.29 13.14 11.31
CA SER A 131 -16.14 13.35 12.19
C SER A 131 -16.11 12.26 13.28
N GLY A 132 -14.93 12.01 13.85
CA GLY A 132 -14.74 10.96 14.87
C GLY A 132 -15.57 11.21 16.13
N ASP A 133 -15.78 12.46 16.50
CA ASP A 133 -16.64 12.88 17.62
C ASP A 133 -18.14 13.02 17.25
N ALA A 134 -18.50 12.76 15.99
CA ALA A 134 -19.85 12.96 15.43
C ALA A 134 -20.40 14.39 15.58
N HIS A 135 -19.56 15.40 15.74
CA HIS A 135 -19.99 16.79 15.72
C HIS A 135 -20.26 17.32 14.31
N TYR A 136 -19.58 16.75 13.30
CA TYR A 136 -19.72 17.17 11.92
C TYR A 136 -20.08 15.99 11.01
N VAL A 137 -20.81 16.29 9.93
CA VAL A 137 -20.99 15.39 8.80
C VAL A 137 -20.74 16.12 7.50
N ALA A 138 -19.79 15.61 6.69
CA ALA A 138 -19.61 16.01 5.30
C ALA A 138 -20.50 15.15 4.40
N PHE A 139 -21.02 15.73 3.32
CA PHE A 139 -21.79 15.01 2.31
C PHE A 139 -21.81 15.77 0.99
N ILE A 140 -22.09 15.05 -0.10
CA ILE A 140 -22.26 15.64 -1.43
C ILE A 140 -23.74 15.97 -1.63
N SER A 141 -24.05 17.11 -2.25
CA SER A 141 -25.43 17.47 -2.57
C SER A 141 -25.57 18.32 -3.83
N LYS A 142 -26.70 18.15 -4.54
CA LYS A 142 -27.16 19.02 -5.64
C LYS A 142 -28.05 20.17 -5.17
N ALA A 143 -28.23 20.30 -3.86
CA ALA A 143 -29.23 21.18 -3.29
C ALA A 143 -28.77 22.63 -3.21
N THR A 144 -29.45 23.49 -3.96
CA THR A 144 -29.17 24.94 -4.04
C THR A 144 -29.60 25.74 -2.81
N ASN A 145 -30.26 25.09 -1.84
CA ASN A 145 -30.81 25.77 -0.66
C ASN A 145 -30.07 25.48 0.65
N LEU A 146 -29.04 24.62 0.66
CA LEU A 146 -28.32 24.24 1.88
C LEU A 146 -27.55 25.41 2.51
N VAL A 147 -26.96 26.27 1.66
CA VAL A 147 -26.32 27.52 2.06
C VAL A 147 -26.78 28.65 1.13
N ALA A 148 -26.81 29.87 1.64
CA ALA A 148 -27.09 31.04 0.81
C ALA A 148 -25.94 31.26 -0.18
N GLY A 149 -26.26 31.53 -1.44
CA GLY A 149 -25.26 31.80 -2.48
C GLY A 149 -24.82 30.57 -3.28
N ASP A 150 -25.35 29.38 -2.97
CA ASP A 150 -25.17 28.23 -3.85
C ASP A 150 -26.05 28.34 -5.11
N THR A 151 -25.41 28.52 -6.25
CA THR A 151 -26.09 28.90 -7.51
C THR A 151 -25.69 28.09 -8.73
N ASN A 152 -24.73 27.17 -8.61
CA ASN A 152 -24.15 26.47 -9.76
C ASN A 152 -25.02 25.28 -10.24
N GLY A 153 -25.93 24.77 -9.39
CA GLY A 153 -26.76 23.60 -9.69
C GLY A 153 -25.95 22.31 -9.88
N ARG A 154 -24.75 22.23 -9.28
CA ARG A 154 -23.84 21.09 -9.39
C ARG A 154 -23.79 20.33 -8.07
N ASP A 155 -23.08 19.21 -8.09
CA ASP A 155 -22.69 18.52 -6.87
C ASP A 155 -21.61 19.31 -6.16
N ASP A 156 -21.91 19.70 -4.93
CA ASP A 156 -21.00 20.41 -4.03
C ASP A 156 -20.81 19.58 -2.75
N VAL A 157 -19.69 19.83 -2.06
CA VAL A 157 -19.40 19.20 -0.77
C VAL A 157 -19.84 20.14 0.35
N PHE A 158 -20.77 19.68 1.17
CA PHE A 158 -21.29 20.42 2.31
C PHE A 158 -20.85 19.80 3.62
N VAL A 159 -20.68 20.64 4.63
CA VAL A 159 -20.42 20.20 6.00
C VAL A 159 -21.49 20.76 6.92
N LYS A 160 -22.15 19.86 7.67
CA LYS A 160 -23.15 20.19 8.69
C LYS A 160 -22.54 20.02 10.07
N ASP A 161 -22.62 21.07 10.88
CA ASP A 161 -22.46 20.99 12.33
C ASP A 161 -23.75 20.40 12.92
N LEU A 162 -23.64 19.21 13.51
CA LEU A 162 -24.77 18.46 14.08
C LEU A 162 -25.20 19.01 15.44
N LEU A 163 -24.38 19.83 16.09
CA LEU A 163 -24.70 20.49 17.36
C LEU A 163 -25.44 21.81 17.14
N THR A 164 -24.92 22.67 16.25
CA THR A 164 -25.48 24.02 16.02
C THR A 164 -26.45 24.08 14.84
N GLY A 165 -26.39 23.10 13.93
CA GLY A 165 -27.11 23.09 12.68
C GLY A 165 -26.44 23.92 11.58
N ALA A 166 -25.31 24.61 11.82
CA ALA A 166 -24.64 25.39 10.79
C ALA A 166 -24.25 24.53 9.57
N VAL A 167 -24.32 25.11 8.37
CA VAL A 167 -23.95 24.45 7.11
C VAL A 167 -22.96 25.33 6.36
N VAL A 168 -21.91 24.73 5.81
CA VAL A 168 -20.94 25.41 4.94
C VAL A 168 -20.73 24.61 3.65
N ASN A 169 -20.50 25.30 2.53
CA ASN A 169 -20.02 24.68 1.28
C ASN A 169 -18.48 24.64 1.32
N ALA A 170 -17.93 23.43 1.39
CA ALA A 170 -16.50 23.16 1.45
C ALA A 170 -15.81 23.22 0.07
N SER A 171 -16.54 22.99 -1.03
CA SER A 171 -16.05 23.11 -2.42
C SER A 171 -15.99 24.56 -2.89
N THR A 172 -15.34 25.41 -2.07
CA THR A 172 -15.15 26.84 -2.34
C THR A 172 -13.71 27.26 -2.07
N THR A 173 -13.23 28.30 -2.76
CA THR A 173 -11.98 28.99 -2.39
C THR A 173 -12.11 29.66 -1.02
N ALA A 174 -11.00 30.17 -0.46
CA ALA A 174 -11.03 30.93 0.79
C ALA A 174 -11.89 32.21 0.71
N ALA A 175 -12.08 32.76 -0.50
CA ALA A 175 -12.95 33.90 -0.75
C ALA A 175 -14.43 33.52 -0.98
N GLY A 176 -14.76 32.22 -0.91
CA GLY A 176 -16.13 31.72 -1.13
C GLY A 176 -16.52 31.54 -2.60
N VAL A 177 -15.56 31.57 -3.54
CA VAL A 177 -15.83 31.26 -4.96
C VAL A 177 -16.12 29.77 -5.08
N GLN A 178 -17.29 29.41 -5.60
CA GLN A 178 -17.72 28.02 -5.80
C GLN A 178 -16.95 27.34 -6.92
N ALA A 179 -16.76 26.02 -6.79
CA ALA A 179 -16.34 25.17 -7.89
C ALA A 179 -17.24 25.33 -9.12
N ASP A 180 -16.63 25.49 -10.30
CA ASP A 180 -17.34 25.64 -11.58
C ASP A 180 -17.68 24.29 -12.26
N ALA A 181 -17.24 23.18 -11.67
CA ALA A 181 -17.54 21.81 -12.05
C ALA A 181 -17.99 20.97 -10.83
N PRO A 182 -18.58 19.78 -11.04
CA PRO A 182 -19.01 18.92 -9.94
C PRO A 182 -17.85 18.48 -9.04
N SER A 183 -18.10 18.45 -7.73
CA SER A 183 -17.22 17.89 -6.71
C SER A 183 -17.75 16.56 -6.20
N GLY A 184 -16.84 15.64 -5.87
CA GLY A 184 -17.12 14.26 -5.46
C GLY A 184 -16.16 13.75 -4.40
N ASP A 185 -16.30 12.47 -4.05
CA ASP A 185 -15.43 11.69 -3.15
C ASP A 185 -14.86 12.47 -1.97
N THR A 186 -15.62 12.53 -0.88
CA THR A 186 -15.25 13.33 0.30
C THR A 186 -14.74 12.48 1.46
N ALA A 187 -13.76 13.02 2.19
CA ALA A 187 -13.26 12.50 3.45
C ALA A 187 -13.07 13.63 4.48
N MET A 188 -13.07 13.30 5.77
CA MET A 188 -12.99 14.29 6.85
C MET A 188 -12.05 13.84 7.98
N SER A 189 -11.32 14.77 8.60
CA SER A 189 -10.51 14.50 9.80
C SER A 189 -11.38 14.15 11.01
N SER A 190 -10.80 13.51 12.02
CA SER A 190 -11.55 13.05 13.20
C SER A 190 -12.15 14.20 14.02
N ASP A 191 -11.50 15.37 14.00
CA ASP A 191 -11.99 16.60 14.61
C ASP A 191 -12.92 17.45 13.70
N GLY A 192 -13.18 16.98 12.48
CA GLY A 192 -14.03 17.65 11.50
C GLY A 192 -13.44 18.92 10.88
N ARG A 193 -12.18 19.27 11.15
CA ARG A 193 -11.58 20.55 10.71
C ARG A 193 -11.04 20.54 9.29
N THR A 194 -10.62 19.38 8.79
CA THR A 194 -10.12 19.21 7.42
C THR A 194 -11.10 18.35 6.64
N VAL A 195 -11.58 18.88 5.52
CA VAL A 195 -12.41 18.13 4.56
C VAL A 195 -11.67 18.04 3.25
N VAL A 196 -11.51 16.82 2.76
CA VAL A 196 -10.87 16.52 1.49
C VAL A 196 -11.95 16.14 0.48
N PHE A 197 -11.79 16.55 -0.78
CA PHE A 197 -12.72 16.22 -1.86
C PHE A 197 -12.03 16.23 -3.22
N THR A 198 -12.61 15.48 -4.16
CA THR A 198 -12.21 15.48 -5.57
C THR A 198 -13.06 16.47 -6.36
N THR A 199 -12.50 17.15 -7.37
CA THR A 199 -13.27 18.00 -8.28
C THR A 199 -12.62 18.12 -9.66
N PHE A 200 -13.42 18.40 -10.68
CA PHE A 200 -12.96 18.77 -12.03
C PHE A 200 -12.93 20.29 -12.25
N ALA A 201 -13.03 21.06 -11.16
CA ALA A 201 -13.21 22.51 -11.24
C ALA A 201 -11.90 23.22 -11.60
N THR A 202 -11.95 24.08 -12.61
CA THR A 202 -10.77 24.79 -13.13
C THR A 202 -10.49 26.10 -12.41
N ASN A 203 -11.40 26.50 -11.50
CA ASN A 203 -11.43 27.83 -10.90
C ASN A 203 -11.08 27.86 -9.40
N LEU A 204 -10.69 26.73 -8.82
CA LEU A 204 -10.31 26.65 -7.40
C LEU A 204 -8.84 26.98 -7.14
N ALA A 205 -7.97 26.77 -8.14
CA ALA A 205 -6.56 27.17 -8.11
C ALA A 205 -6.13 27.84 -9.43
N ALA A 206 -5.10 28.67 -9.38
CA ALA A 206 -4.56 29.31 -10.57
C ALA A 206 -3.77 28.30 -11.41
N GLY A 207 -3.99 28.30 -12.73
CA GLY A 207 -3.31 27.38 -13.64
C GLY A 207 -3.84 25.95 -13.57
N ASP A 208 -5.02 25.76 -12.99
CA ASP A 208 -5.66 24.45 -12.95
C ASP A 208 -6.18 24.03 -14.33
N ASP A 209 -6.23 22.72 -14.56
CA ASP A 209 -6.65 22.11 -15.82
C ASP A 209 -7.95 21.31 -15.64
N SER A 210 -8.28 20.45 -16.60
CA SER A 210 -9.53 19.67 -16.60
C SER A 210 -9.39 18.28 -16.00
N TYR A 211 -8.22 17.90 -15.48
CA TYR A 211 -8.07 16.64 -14.74
C TYR A 211 -8.80 16.74 -13.39
N ALA A 212 -9.12 15.58 -12.82
CA ALA A 212 -9.69 15.56 -11.47
C ALA A 212 -8.59 15.82 -10.45
N ASP A 213 -8.85 16.70 -9.50
CA ASP A 213 -7.90 17.08 -8.47
C ASP A 213 -8.46 16.90 -7.07
N ILE A 214 -7.56 16.63 -6.13
CA ILE A 214 -7.87 16.52 -4.72
C ILE A 214 -7.59 17.86 -4.05
N TYR A 215 -8.57 18.36 -3.30
CA TYR A 215 -8.46 19.57 -2.51
C TYR A 215 -8.76 19.31 -1.04
N ALA A 216 -8.05 20.00 -0.15
CA ALA A 216 -8.29 20.00 1.28
C ALA A 216 -8.76 21.39 1.74
N LYS A 217 -9.95 21.45 2.34
CA LYS A 217 -10.54 22.65 2.95
C LYS A 217 -10.33 22.61 4.46
N ASN A 218 -9.69 23.64 5.00
CA ASN A 218 -9.65 23.89 6.44
C ASN A 218 -10.90 24.69 6.84
N LEU A 219 -11.79 24.09 7.62
CA LEU A 219 -13.07 24.72 8.00
C LEU A 219 -12.93 25.83 9.04
N ASN A 220 -11.83 25.89 9.79
CA ASN A 220 -11.59 26.98 10.74
C ASN A 220 -11.15 28.27 10.06
N THR A 221 -10.28 28.16 9.05
CA THR A 221 -9.68 29.32 8.37
C THR A 221 -10.32 29.61 7.01
N GLY A 222 -11.06 28.66 6.45
CA GLY A 222 -11.54 28.71 5.07
C GLY A 222 -10.47 28.44 4.02
N ALA A 223 -9.21 28.20 4.40
CA ALA A 223 -8.12 27.94 3.47
C ALA A 223 -8.39 26.69 2.62
N LEU A 224 -8.08 26.78 1.32
CA LEU A 224 -8.19 25.68 0.37
C LEU A 224 -6.79 25.36 -0.18
N THR A 225 -6.39 24.11 -0.10
CA THR A 225 -5.08 23.62 -0.56
C THR A 225 -5.28 22.52 -1.59
N ARG A 226 -4.64 22.62 -2.77
CA ARG A 226 -4.58 21.53 -3.74
C ARG A 226 -3.62 20.44 -3.23
N VAL A 227 -4.15 19.26 -2.96
CA VAL A 227 -3.44 18.10 -2.42
C VAL A 227 -2.66 17.37 -3.50
N SER A 228 -3.24 17.22 -4.69
CA SER A 228 -2.66 16.57 -5.87
C SER A 228 -1.57 17.43 -6.51
N THR A 229 -0.48 17.64 -5.76
CA THR A 229 0.70 18.37 -6.19
C THR A 229 1.97 17.62 -5.81
N ASP A 230 3.06 17.84 -6.56
CA ASP A 230 4.40 17.42 -6.16
C ASP A 230 4.88 18.18 -4.89
N SER A 231 6.09 17.86 -4.42
CA SER A 231 6.66 18.53 -3.23
C SER A 231 6.99 20.01 -3.42
N ASN A 232 6.95 20.52 -4.66
CA ASN A 232 7.17 21.93 -5.00
C ASN A 232 5.85 22.70 -5.26
N GLY A 233 4.70 22.02 -5.16
CA GLY A 233 3.39 22.60 -5.41
C GLY A 233 2.95 22.59 -6.87
N VAL A 234 3.64 21.88 -7.76
CA VAL A 234 3.22 21.69 -9.16
C VAL A 234 2.07 20.69 -9.20
N GLY A 235 0.96 21.05 -9.85
CA GLY A 235 -0.23 20.19 -9.99
C GLY A 235 0.05 18.88 -10.72
N ALA A 236 -0.70 17.84 -10.34
CA ALA A 236 -0.75 16.56 -11.03
C ALA A 236 -1.07 16.76 -12.53
N ASN A 237 -0.35 16.07 -13.42
CA ASN A 237 -0.62 16.09 -14.87
C ASN A 237 -1.59 14.98 -15.32
N GLY A 238 -2.38 14.45 -14.40
CA GLY A 238 -3.33 13.38 -14.60
C GLY A 238 -4.34 13.32 -13.45
N SER A 239 -5.48 12.67 -13.70
CA SER A 239 -6.57 12.62 -12.71
C SER A 239 -6.17 11.94 -11.41
N SER A 240 -6.59 12.54 -10.30
CA SER A 240 -6.42 12.05 -8.94
C SER A 240 -7.79 11.86 -8.26
N ASP A 241 -7.94 10.76 -7.51
CA ASP A 241 -9.20 10.33 -6.89
C ASP A 241 -8.95 9.56 -5.56
N ASN A 242 -10.04 9.10 -4.93
CA ASN A 242 -10.05 8.20 -3.76
C ASN A 242 -9.18 8.66 -2.58
N ALA A 243 -9.37 9.92 -2.17
CA ALA A 243 -8.60 10.48 -1.07
C ALA A 243 -9.11 10.07 0.33
N ALA A 244 -8.20 9.86 1.26
CA ALA A 244 -8.46 9.68 2.70
C ALA A 244 -7.53 10.55 3.54
N VAL A 245 -7.94 10.92 4.77
CA VAL A 245 -7.22 11.89 5.61
C VAL A 245 -6.98 11.36 7.02
N SER A 246 -5.81 11.64 7.60
CA SER A 246 -5.47 11.28 8.99
C SER A 246 -6.37 11.99 10.00
N ALA A 247 -6.44 11.45 11.22
CA ALA A 247 -7.34 11.95 12.26
C ALA A 247 -7.08 13.42 12.64
N ASP A 248 -5.81 13.83 12.60
CA ASP A 248 -5.36 15.22 12.84
C ASP A 248 -5.49 16.14 11.61
N GLY A 249 -5.91 15.60 10.47
CA GLY A 249 -6.06 16.36 9.24
C GLY A 249 -4.75 16.73 8.55
N ARG A 250 -3.59 16.20 8.98
CA ARG A 250 -2.28 16.56 8.42
C ARG A 250 -1.93 15.80 7.15
N TYR A 251 -2.23 14.51 7.10
CA TYR A 251 -1.79 13.64 6.02
C TYR A 251 -2.96 13.21 5.16
N VAL A 252 -2.81 13.32 3.84
CA VAL A 252 -3.82 12.87 2.88
C VAL A 252 -3.20 11.81 1.99
N VAL A 253 -3.82 10.63 1.90
CA VAL A 253 -3.49 9.62 0.89
C VAL A 253 -4.48 9.69 -0.25
N PHE A 254 -4.03 9.43 -1.47
CA PHE A 254 -4.87 9.49 -2.66
C PHE A 254 -4.26 8.65 -3.80
N SER A 255 -5.08 8.33 -4.78
CA SER A 255 -4.65 7.64 -6.01
C SER A 255 -4.49 8.64 -7.15
N SER A 256 -3.49 8.46 -8.01
CA SER A 256 -3.28 9.36 -9.15
C SER A 256 -2.69 8.66 -10.36
N GLN A 257 -3.12 9.09 -11.55
CA GLN A 257 -2.56 8.70 -12.85
C GLN A 257 -1.36 9.57 -13.27
N ALA A 258 -1.01 10.58 -12.48
CA ALA A 258 0.02 11.55 -12.80
C ALA A 258 1.43 10.99 -12.60
N ASP A 259 2.30 11.20 -13.59
CA ASP A 259 3.70 10.78 -13.53
C ASP A 259 4.65 11.85 -12.94
N ASN A 260 4.11 13.04 -12.65
CA ASN A 260 4.89 14.20 -12.21
C ASN A 260 4.85 14.48 -10.71
N LEU A 261 4.12 13.68 -9.91
CA LEU A 261 4.00 13.90 -8.47
C LEU A 261 5.28 13.57 -7.69
N VAL A 262 6.13 12.70 -8.24
CA VAL A 262 7.47 12.37 -7.73
C VAL A 262 8.45 12.14 -8.88
N TRP A 263 9.73 12.44 -8.68
CA TRP A 263 10.77 12.47 -9.73
C TRP A 263 11.12 11.12 -10.41
N ARG A 264 10.47 10.02 -10.02
CA ARG A 264 10.68 8.65 -10.53
C ARG A 264 9.37 7.89 -10.70
N ASP A 265 8.34 8.56 -11.18
CA ASP A 265 7.24 7.84 -11.81
C ASP A 265 7.58 7.44 -13.23
N THR A 266 7.69 6.13 -13.47
CA THR A 266 8.15 5.61 -14.76
C THR A 266 7.30 4.47 -15.29
N ASN A 267 6.34 3.97 -14.50
CA ASN A 267 5.55 2.79 -14.85
C ASN A 267 4.32 3.14 -15.72
N GLY A 268 3.90 4.41 -15.77
CA GLY A 268 2.77 4.88 -16.55
C GLY A 268 1.41 4.29 -16.10
N VAL A 269 1.31 3.84 -14.86
CA VAL A 269 0.07 3.34 -14.25
C VAL A 269 -0.31 4.18 -13.04
N ARG A 270 -1.55 4.02 -12.55
CA ARG A 270 -2.01 4.73 -11.36
C ARG A 270 -1.27 4.20 -10.12
N ASP A 271 -0.84 5.13 -9.27
CA ASP A 271 -0.11 4.89 -8.03
C ASP A 271 -0.82 5.50 -6.83
N VAL A 272 -0.41 5.10 -5.62
CA VAL A 272 -0.89 5.67 -4.35
C VAL A 272 0.15 6.62 -3.80
N PHE A 273 -0.28 7.82 -3.41
CA PHE A 273 0.56 8.88 -2.88
C PHE A 273 0.08 9.33 -1.50
N ARG A 274 0.99 9.96 -0.74
CA ARG A 274 0.66 10.69 0.49
C ARG A 274 1.20 12.11 0.42
N LYS A 275 0.35 13.07 0.76
CA LYS A 275 0.67 14.49 0.96
C LYS A 275 0.74 14.82 2.45
N ASP A 276 1.81 15.46 2.89
CA ASP A 276 1.86 16.16 4.18
C ASP A 276 1.43 17.62 3.98
N LEU A 277 0.25 17.99 4.52
CA LEU A 277 -0.30 19.34 4.39
C LEU A 277 0.45 20.38 5.22
N LEU A 278 1.32 19.97 6.15
CA LEU A 278 2.15 20.88 6.92
C LEU A 278 3.43 21.27 6.17
N THR A 279 4.12 20.29 5.58
CA THR A 279 5.42 20.49 4.92
C THR A 279 5.32 20.68 3.42
N GLY A 280 4.23 20.22 2.80
CA GLY A 280 4.06 20.14 1.36
C GLY A 280 4.68 18.90 0.72
N GLU A 281 5.31 18.00 1.48
CA GLU A 281 5.97 16.80 0.95
C GLU A 281 4.95 15.83 0.32
N THR A 282 5.29 15.32 -0.86
CA THR A 282 4.56 14.25 -1.57
C THR A 282 5.47 13.05 -1.76
N ILE A 283 5.03 11.88 -1.29
CA ILE A 283 5.73 10.60 -1.46
C ILE A 283 4.83 9.56 -2.15
N ARG A 284 5.42 8.65 -2.92
CA ARG A 284 4.73 7.44 -3.41
C ARG A 284 4.70 6.39 -2.30
N VAL A 285 3.51 5.91 -1.98
CA VAL A 285 3.27 4.85 -0.98
C VAL A 285 3.39 3.46 -1.62
N SER A 286 2.92 3.30 -2.86
CA SER A 286 2.95 2.05 -3.64
C SER A 286 4.36 1.68 -4.11
N VAL A 287 5.26 1.45 -3.15
CA VAL A 287 6.64 1.02 -3.36
C VAL A 287 6.98 -0.17 -2.47
N SER A 288 7.91 -1.02 -2.91
CA SER A 288 8.48 -2.11 -2.12
C SER A 288 9.11 -1.59 -0.81
N THR A 289 9.52 -2.50 0.07
CA THR A 289 10.22 -2.14 1.31
C THR A 289 11.49 -1.32 1.04
N GLU A 290 12.19 -1.61 -0.06
CA GLU A 290 13.41 -0.92 -0.51
C GLU A 290 13.12 0.37 -1.31
N GLY A 291 11.84 0.76 -1.43
CA GLY A 291 11.41 1.95 -2.16
C GLY A 291 11.35 1.78 -3.67
N GLN A 292 11.33 0.54 -4.19
CA GLN A 292 11.20 0.29 -5.63
C GLN A 292 9.74 0.47 -6.08
N GLN A 293 9.54 1.12 -7.23
CA GLN A 293 8.21 1.27 -7.83
C GLN A 293 7.69 -0.08 -8.32
N GLY A 294 6.43 -0.39 -8.00
CA GLY A 294 5.73 -1.55 -8.56
C GLY A 294 5.31 -1.32 -10.02
N LEU A 295 5.20 -2.39 -10.81
CA LEU A 295 4.81 -2.29 -12.23
C LEU A 295 3.28 -2.34 -12.45
N GLY A 296 2.50 -2.69 -11.42
CA GLY A 296 1.05 -2.78 -11.47
C GLY A 296 0.34 -1.57 -10.86
N GLU A 297 -0.89 -1.33 -11.30
CA GLU A 297 -1.76 -0.26 -10.79
C GLU A 297 -2.05 -0.44 -9.28
N SER A 298 -1.97 0.65 -8.52
CA SER A 298 -2.34 0.73 -7.11
C SER A 298 -3.48 1.72 -6.85
N SER A 299 -4.40 1.37 -5.95
CA SER A 299 -5.59 2.19 -5.65
C SER A 299 -6.16 2.00 -4.24
N ASN A 300 -7.28 2.66 -3.94
CA ASN A 300 -8.11 2.43 -2.75
C ASN A 300 -7.33 2.52 -1.43
N ALA A 301 -6.59 3.62 -1.28
CA ALA A 301 -5.76 3.84 -0.12
C ALA A 301 -6.56 4.35 1.09
N SER A 302 -6.13 3.93 2.27
CA SER A 302 -6.61 4.43 3.56
C SER A 302 -5.44 4.65 4.50
N ILE A 303 -5.57 5.59 5.43
CA ILE A 303 -4.48 6.01 6.32
C ILE A 303 -4.89 5.89 7.79
N SER A 304 -3.93 5.52 8.64
CA SER A 304 -4.11 5.47 10.10
C SER A 304 -4.28 6.85 10.73
N ASP A 305 -4.86 6.88 11.93
CA ASP A 305 -5.13 8.11 12.66
C ASP A 305 -3.88 8.98 12.86
N ASN A 306 -2.73 8.36 13.13
CA ASN A 306 -1.44 9.02 13.29
C ASN A 306 -0.70 9.28 11.97
N GLY A 307 -1.26 8.85 10.83
CA GLY A 307 -0.69 9.05 9.51
C GLY A 307 0.52 8.19 9.14
N ARG A 308 0.81 7.15 9.93
CA ARG A 308 1.98 6.25 9.75
C ARG A 308 1.69 5.07 8.82
N TYR A 309 0.54 4.43 8.97
CA TYR A 309 0.22 3.21 8.25
C TYR A 309 -0.76 3.50 7.11
N VAL A 310 -0.50 2.96 5.93
CA VAL A 310 -1.36 3.10 4.75
C VAL A 310 -1.72 1.73 4.21
N LEU A 311 -3.02 1.42 4.17
CA LEU A 311 -3.53 0.20 3.55
C LEU A 311 -3.99 0.54 2.13
N PHE A 312 -3.60 -0.23 1.13
CA PHE A 312 -3.91 0.03 -0.28
C PHE A 312 -4.04 -1.27 -1.08
N GLU A 313 -4.66 -1.18 -2.25
CA GLU A 313 -4.73 -2.26 -3.23
C GLU A 313 -3.62 -2.09 -4.28
N SER A 314 -3.07 -3.19 -4.78
CA SER A 314 -2.11 -3.16 -5.88
C SER A 314 -2.15 -4.43 -6.74
N LYS A 315 -1.98 -4.26 -8.06
CA LYS A 315 -1.68 -5.35 -9.01
C LYS A 315 -0.18 -5.57 -9.22
N ALA A 316 0.65 -4.85 -8.47
CA ALA A 316 2.10 -4.98 -8.57
C ALA A 316 2.59 -6.14 -7.72
N ASP A 317 3.46 -6.96 -8.31
CA ASP A 317 4.13 -8.07 -7.65
C ASP A 317 5.21 -7.54 -6.69
N PHE A 318 4.81 -6.98 -5.54
CA PHE A 318 5.75 -6.46 -4.54
C PHE A 318 6.46 -7.58 -3.77
N THR A 319 5.90 -8.79 -3.77
CA THR A 319 6.42 -9.96 -3.05
C THR A 319 6.65 -11.13 -4.01
N ALA A 320 7.76 -11.85 -3.86
CA ALA A 320 8.05 -13.00 -4.72
C ALA A 320 6.98 -14.11 -4.55
N GLY A 321 6.44 -14.63 -5.66
CA GLY A 321 5.30 -15.57 -5.63
C GLY A 321 3.94 -14.95 -5.96
N ASP A 322 3.89 -13.64 -6.09
CA ASP A 322 2.66 -12.88 -6.40
C ASP A 322 2.41 -12.62 -7.89
N GLY A 323 2.99 -13.42 -8.78
CA GLY A 323 2.94 -13.20 -10.24
C GLY A 323 1.63 -13.59 -10.93
N ASP A 324 0.49 -13.51 -10.24
CA ASP A 324 -0.81 -13.91 -10.79
C ASP A 324 -1.53 -12.78 -11.57
N GLY A 325 -1.00 -11.56 -11.48
CA GLY A 325 -1.53 -10.35 -12.13
C GLY A 325 -2.87 -9.88 -11.55
N ARG A 326 -3.23 -10.31 -10.33
CA ARG A 326 -4.46 -9.94 -9.63
C ARG A 326 -4.18 -8.84 -8.61
N THR A 327 -5.26 -8.24 -8.10
CA THR A 327 -5.18 -7.18 -7.09
C THR A 327 -5.05 -7.79 -5.70
N ASP A 328 -4.06 -7.30 -4.97
CA ASP A 328 -3.76 -7.67 -3.60
C ASP A 328 -3.85 -6.48 -2.64
N VAL A 329 -4.06 -6.78 -1.36
CA VAL A 329 -4.18 -5.77 -0.31
C VAL A 329 -2.89 -5.72 0.48
N PHE A 330 -2.29 -4.54 0.54
CA PHE A 330 -1.03 -4.29 1.22
C PHE A 330 -1.17 -3.26 2.32
N ILE A 331 -0.42 -3.42 3.41
CA ILE A 331 -0.21 -2.38 4.42
C ILE A 331 1.24 -1.87 4.34
N LYS A 332 1.40 -0.55 4.23
CA LYS A 332 2.67 0.17 4.26
C LYS A 332 2.86 0.86 5.61
N ASP A 333 4.02 0.68 6.22
CA ASP A 333 4.51 1.55 7.29
C ASP A 333 5.41 2.64 6.69
N LEU A 334 4.99 3.90 6.81
CA LEU A 334 5.72 5.04 6.26
C LEU A 334 6.88 5.52 7.12
N GLU A 335 6.98 5.06 8.37
CA GLU A 335 8.13 5.38 9.22
C GLU A 335 9.31 4.46 8.92
N THR A 336 9.05 3.18 8.69
CA THR A 336 10.09 2.16 8.47
C THR A 336 10.24 1.73 7.02
N GLY A 337 9.26 2.03 6.17
CA GLY A 337 9.20 1.54 4.80
C GLY A 337 8.60 0.14 4.68
N ALA A 338 8.20 -0.51 5.77
CA ALA A 338 7.66 -1.87 5.74
C ALA A 338 6.48 -2.02 4.80
N LEU A 339 6.43 -3.13 4.04
CA LEU A 339 5.29 -3.49 3.21
C LEU A 339 4.91 -4.96 3.46
N THR A 340 3.63 -5.21 3.75
CA THR A 340 3.13 -6.58 3.96
C THR A 340 1.85 -6.80 3.18
N ARG A 341 1.78 -7.91 2.45
CA ARG A 341 0.56 -8.40 1.81
C ARG A 341 -0.37 -9.03 2.86
N LEU A 342 -1.63 -8.60 2.90
CA LEU A 342 -2.65 -9.09 3.82
C LEU A 342 -3.64 -10.06 3.18
N SER A 343 -3.73 -10.11 1.85
CA SER A 343 -4.51 -11.10 1.11
C SER A 343 -3.79 -12.45 1.07
N SER A 344 -4.52 -13.54 1.31
CA SER A 344 -4.00 -14.91 1.25
C SER A 344 -4.53 -15.63 0.02
N GLY A 345 -3.62 -16.16 -0.82
CA GLY A 345 -3.97 -16.91 -2.02
C GLY A 345 -4.43 -15.98 -3.13
N GLY A 346 -3.78 -16.09 -4.30
CA GLY A 346 -4.04 -15.31 -5.49
C GLY A 346 -5.44 -15.52 -6.08
N ASP A 347 -6.49 -15.19 -5.34
CA ASP A 347 -7.87 -15.24 -5.78
C ASP A 347 -8.42 -13.82 -5.87
N ALA A 348 -8.83 -13.51 -7.09
CA ALA A 348 -9.51 -12.30 -7.49
C ALA A 348 -10.66 -12.00 -6.55
N ASN A 349 -10.83 -10.70 -6.23
CA ASN A 349 -11.95 -10.05 -5.51
C ASN A 349 -11.66 -9.59 -4.07
N HIS A 350 -10.41 -9.24 -3.75
CA HIS A 350 -10.13 -8.44 -2.56
C HIS A 350 -10.34 -6.96 -2.87
N TYR A 351 -11.29 -6.32 -2.18
CA TYR A 351 -11.39 -4.87 -2.18
C TYR A 351 -11.15 -4.33 -0.76
N ASN A 352 -10.23 -3.41 -0.65
CA ASN A 352 -9.95 -2.62 0.53
C ASN A 352 -10.84 -1.36 0.52
N TYR A 353 -11.69 -1.21 1.54
CA TYR A 353 -12.52 -0.02 1.70
C TYR A 353 -12.53 0.48 3.14
N ALA A 354 -11.35 0.52 3.76
CA ALA A 354 -11.15 1.16 5.05
C ALA A 354 -11.28 2.70 4.93
N SER A 355 -12.46 3.27 4.70
CA SER A 355 -12.61 4.73 4.81
C SER A 355 -12.63 5.14 6.28
N ASN A 356 -11.73 6.06 6.66
CA ASN A 356 -11.65 6.76 7.94
C ASN A 356 -11.82 5.87 9.19
N ALA A 357 -10.67 5.49 9.76
CA ALA A 357 -10.48 4.89 11.07
C ALA A 357 -10.45 3.35 11.21
N ALA A 358 -9.91 2.62 10.22
CA ALA A 358 -9.64 1.17 10.42
C ALA A 358 -8.21 0.83 10.89
N LEU A 359 -7.29 1.79 10.97
CA LEU A 359 -5.93 1.56 11.47
C LEU A 359 -5.70 2.36 12.74
N ALA A 360 -6.25 1.87 13.86
CA ALA A 360 -5.82 2.35 15.17
C ALA A 360 -4.34 2.01 15.35
N SER A 361 -3.49 3.02 15.56
CA SER A 361 -2.04 2.83 15.74
C SER A 361 -1.67 1.93 16.93
N ALA A 362 -2.62 1.67 17.83
CA ALA A 362 -2.43 0.84 19.01
C ALA A 362 -2.83 -0.64 18.83
N SER A 363 -3.63 -0.99 17.81
CA SER A 363 -4.07 -2.39 17.61
C SER A 363 -3.69 -3.01 16.28
N LEU A 364 -3.40 -2.21 15.23
CA LEU A 364 -3.04 -2.70 13.89
C LEU A 364 -4.00 -3.81 13.37
N ASP A 365 -5.29 -3.61 13.63
CA ASP A 365 -6.37 -4.49 13.24
C ASP A 365 -6.84 -4.09 11.82
N ALA A 366 -6.23 -4.66 10.78
CA ALA A 366 -6.67 -4.44 9.41
C ALA A 366 -7.91 -5.30 9.13
N VAL A 367 -9.03 -4.68 8.79
CA VAL A 367 -10.25 -5.39 8.45
C VAL A 367 -10.66 -5.03 7.03
N PHE A 368 -10.84 -6.05 6.21
CA PHE A 368 -11.27 -5.90 4.82
C PHE A 368 -12.37 -6.91 4.50
N VAL A 369 -13.11 -6.62 3.43
CA VAL A 369 -14.24 -7.45 3.01
C VAL A 369 -13.81 -8.22 1.76
N HIS A 370 -13.74 -9.54 1.88
CA HIS A 370 -13.56 -10.44 0.74
C HIS A 370 -14.90 -10.64 0.04
N TYR A 371 -14.92 -10.44 -1.27
CA TYR A 371 -16.04 -10.74 -2.15
C TYR A 371 -15.71 -12.02 -2.92
N GLN A 372 -16.59 -13.00 -3.06
CA GLN A 372 -16.34 -14.14 -3.96
C GLN A 372 -17.53 -14.36 -4.89
N MET A 373 -17.35 -14.06 -6.18
CA MET A 373 -18.27 -14.48 -7.23
C MET A 373 -18.10 -15.97 -7.48
N VAL A 374 -19.00 -16.79 -6.96
CA VAL A 374 -19.04 -18.22 -7.29
C VAL A 374 -19.73 -18.37 -8.65
N ALA A 375 -18.93 -18.71 -9.67
CA ALA A 375 -19.42 -18.96 -11.02
C ALA A 375 -20.64 -19.92 -11.01
N ASN A 376 -21.68 -19.56 -11.76
CA ASN A 376 -22.94 -20.30 -11.91
C ASN A 376 -23.82 -20.40 -10.65
N THR A 377 -23.68 -19.47 -9.68
CA THR A 377 -24.66 -19.29 -8.60
C THR A 377 -25.08 -17.84 -8.47
N THR A 378 -26.30 -17.57 -8.01
CA THR A 378 -26.80 -16.23 -7.64
C THR A 378 -26.36 -15.80 -6.23
N ALA A 379 -25.40 -16.51 -5.65
CA ALA A 379 -24.96 -16.38 -4.27
C ALA A 379 -23.69 -15.53 -4.20
N ASP A 380 -23.83 -14.27 -3.80
CA ASP A 380 -22.71 -13.45 -3.33
C ASP A 380 -22.29 -13.96 -1.95
N GLN A 381 -21.01 -14.36 -1.80
CA GLN A 381 -20.41 -14.63 -0.49
C GLN A 381 -19.53 -13.44 -0.11
N ARG A 382 -19.95 -12.70 0.92
CA ARG A 382 -19.12 -11.65 1.55
C ARG A 382 -18.51 -12.20 2.83
N THR A 383 -17.20 -12.07 2.99
CA THR A 383 -16.54 -12.42 4.25
C THR A 383 -15.82 -11.19 4.77
N VAL A 384 -16.18 -10.74 5.99
CA VAL A 384 -15.38 -9.73 6.68
C VAL A 384 -14.19 -10.46 7.31
N THR A 385 -13.01 -10.24 6.75
CA THR A 385 -11.76 -10.81 7.27
C THR A 385 -11.10 -9.79 8.17
N HIS A 386 -10.84 -10.20 9.40
CA HIS A 386 -10.07 -9.44 10.36
C HIS A 386 -8.65 -9.99 10.37
N THR A 387 -7.72 -9.25 9.78
CA THR A 387 -6.30 -9.56 9.78
C THR A 387 -5.62 -8.70 10.83
N LYS A 388 -5.20 -9.34 11.91
CA LYS A 388 -4.29 -8.69 12.87
C LYS A 388 -2.93 -8.59 12.23
N VAL A 389 -2.44 -7.38 12.03
CA VAL A 389 -1.04 -7.17 11.68
C VAL A 389 -0.25 -7.32 12.99
N GLY A 390 0.75 -8.20 13.01
CA GLY A 390 1.40 -8.68 14.24
C GLY A 390 1.99 -7.57 15.11
N ALA A 391 2.18 -7.83 16.42
CA ALA A 391 2.70 -6.85 17.38
C ALA A 391 4.14 -6.36 17.08
N GLY A 392 4.85 -7.01 16.15
CA GLY A 392 6.16 -6.61 15.64
C GLY A 392 6.13 -5.91 14.28
N PHE A 393 4.96 -5.56 13.75
CA PHE A 393 4.89 -4.91 12.43
C PHE A 393 5.57 -3.53 12.43
N GLY A 394 6.53 -3.35 11.52
CA GLY A 394 7.42 -2.19 11.51
C GLY A 394 8.52 -2.24 12.58
N SER A 395 8.69 -3.35 13.30
CA SER A 395 9.94 -3.64 14.02
C SER A 395 11.06 -3.79 12.97
N LEU A 396 12.25 -3.29 13.27
CA LEU A 396 13.46 -3.62 12.48
C LEU A 396 14.34 -4.64 13.23
N ALA A 397 13.86 -5.14 14.38
CA ALA A 397 14.58 -6.14 15.14
C ALA A 397 14.38 -7.50 14.49
N GLY A 398 15.46 -8.27 14.36
CA GLY A 398 15.36 -9.65 13.89
C GLY A 398 14.75 -10.58 14.95
N GLU A 399 13.82 -11.42 14.53
CA GLU A 399 13.15 -12.42 15.34
C GLU A 399 13.58 -13.85 14.96
N THR A 400 13.55 -14.75 15.94
CA THR A 400 13.71 -16.19 15.68
C THR A 400 12.33 -16.83 15.68
N ILE A 401 11.93 -17.36 14.54
CA ILE A 401 10.60 -17.94 14.31
C ILE A 401 10.76 -19.45 14.06
N THR A 402 9.89 -20.25 14.68
CA THR A 402 9.88 -21.70 14.50
C THR A 402 8.45 -22.18 14.30
N GLY A 403 8.20 -22.84 13.16
CA GLY A 403 6.95 -23.51 12.80
C GLY A 403 6.74 -24.82 13.55
N GLY A 404 5.71 -25.56 13.13
CA GLY A 404 5.38 -26.90 13.57
C GLY A 404 5.90 -27.97 12.60
N ALA A 405 5.62 -29.24 12.89
CA ALA A 405 6.01 -30.36 12.01
C ALA A 405 4.98 -30.68 10.91
N GLY A 406 4.12 -29.72 10.56
CA GLY A 406 3.12 -29.85 9.50
C GLY A 406 3.18 -28.65 8.56
N VAL A 407 2.29 -28.60 7.57
CA VAL A 407 2.23 -27.47 6.61
C VAL A 407 1.94 -26.16 7.34
N ASP A 408 2.90 -25.25 7.31
CA ASP A 408 2.80 -23.92 7.91
C ASP A 408 2.73 -22.80 6.87
N VAL A 409 2.12 -21.68 7.28
CA VAL A 409 2.19 -20.40 6.56
C VAL A 409 2.79 -19.38 7.52
N ILE A 410 4.02 -18.95 7.25
CA ILE A 410 4.82 -18.08 8.11
C ILE A 410 5.02 -16.75 7.39
N ASN A 411 4.73 -15.65 8.09
CA ASN A 411 5.12 -14.30 7.68
C ASN A 411 5.96 -13.70 8.81
N ALA A 412 7.23 -13.41 8.52
CA ALA A 412 8.18 -12.94 9.53
C ALA A 412 8.11 -11.43 9.78
N ASN A 413 7.39 -10.68 8.94
CA ASN A 413 7.20 -9.23 9.00
C ASN A 413 8.45 -8.44 8.58
N GLN A 414 9.18 -7.85 9.52
CA GLN A 414 10.28 -6.94 9.22
C GLN A 414 11.41 -7.21 10.20
N GLY A 415 12.65 -7.14 9.75
CA GLY A 415 13.78 -7.45 10.60
C GLY A 415 14.83 -8.27 9.86
N ARG A 416 15.82 -8.76 10.60
CA ARG A 416 16.72 -9.80 10.10
C ARG A 416 16.29 -11.09 10.76
N ASP A 417 15.29 -11.74 10.20
CA ASP A 417 14.62 -12.86 10.83
C ASP A 417 15.34 -14.17 10.56
N ARG A 418 15.22 -15.08 11.52
CA ARG A 418 15.73 -16.45 11.43
C ARG A 418 14.56 -17.40 11.56
N ILE A 419 14.17 -18.01 10.44
CA ILE A 419 12.90 -18.71 10.29
C ILE A 419 13.18 -20.20 10.10
N THR A 420 12.55 -21.05 10.91
CA THR A 420 12.63 -22.52 10.79
C THR A 420 11.23 -23.08 10.58
N GLY A 421 10.92 -23.61 9.39
CA GLY A 421 9.63 -24.28 9.11
C GLY A 421 9.47 -25.60 9.88
N LEU A 422 10.55 -26.38 9.95
CA LEU A 422 10.61 -27.78 10.38
C LEU A 422 10.16 -28.74 9.27
N GLY A 423 9.15 -29.58 9.52
CA GLY A 423 8.71 -30.58 8.56
C GLY A 423 7.34 -30.20 8.02
N GLY A 424 7.06 -30.47 6.74
CA GLY A 424 5.86 -29.96 6.09
C GLY A 424 6.22 -29.48 4.69
N ASP A 425 5.22 -29.03 3.93
CA ASP A 425 5.46 -28.27 2.71
C ASP A 425 5.07 -26.83 3.01
N ASP A 426 6.02 -26.01 3.47
CA ASP A 426 5.72 -24.73 4.11
C ASP A 426 5.68 -23.57 3.12
N ILE A 427 4.93 -22.52 3.47
CA ILE A 427 4.97 -21.22 2.80
C ILE A 427 5.60 -20.23 3.77
N ILE A 428 6.76 -19.69 3.42
CA ILE A 428 7.51 -18.76 4.27
C ILE A 428 7.70 -17.45 3.50
N ASP A 429 7.20 -16.37 4.08
CA ASP A 429 7.50 -15.00 3.67
C ASP A 429 8.37 -14.35 4.74
N GLY A 430 9.63 -14.04 4.40
CA GLY A 430 10.55 -13.34 5.30
C GLY A 430 10.16 -11.87 5.53
N GLY A 431 9.33 -11.31 4.65
CA GLY A 431 8.93 -9.92 4.72
C GLY A 431 10.10 -8.98 4.36
N GLY A 432 10.34 -7.93 5.14
CA GLY A 432 11.37 -6.95 4.81
C GLY A 432 12.61 -7.02 5.69
N GLY A 433 13.77 -7.05 5.05
CA GLY A 433 15.07 -6.99 5.71
C GLY A 433 16.02 -7.99 5.07
N VAL A 434 16.86 -8.65 5.86
CA VAL A 434 17.75 -9.71 5.34
C VAL A 434 17.44 -10.97 6.09
N ASP A 435 16.56 -11.78 5.54
CA ASP A 435 15.96 -12.90 6.27
C ASP A 435 16.66 -14.22 5.95
N THR A 436 16.70 -15.09 6.96
CA THR A 436 17.37 -16.38 6.89
C THR A 436 16.41 -17.52 7.16
N ALA A 437 16.09 -18.31 6.14
CA ALA A 437 15.46 -19.61 6.33
C ALA A 437 16.50 -20.66 6.76
N VAL A 438 16.20 -21.39 7.83
CA VAL A 438 17.12 -22.31 8.51
C VAL A 438 16.69 -23.75 8.29
N TYR A 439 17.61 -24.54 7.76
CA TYR A 439 17.46 -25.96 7.50
C TYR A 439 18.48 -26.76 8.31
N ALA A 440 18.01 -27.80 9.01
CA ALA A 440 18.85 -28.57 9.93
C ALA A 440 19.83 -29.52 9.20
N GLY A 441 19.53 -29.91 7.96
CA GLY A 441 20.38 -30.81 7.17
C GLY A 441 21.53 -30.11 6.47
N ASN A 442 22.44 -30.91 5.90
CA ASN A 442 23.52 -30.40 5.04
C ASN A 442 22.98 -29.92 3.69
N ARG A 443 23.64 -28.95 3.05
CA ARG A 443 23.23 -28.35 1.77
C ARG A 443 22.97 -29.39 0.66
N ASP A 444 23.77 -30.45 0.60
CA ASP A 444 23.64 -31.50 -0.44
C ASP A 444 22.37 -32.37 -0.28
N ALA A 445 21.68 -32.26 0.87
CA ALA A 445 20.41 -32.93 1.11
C ALA A 445 19.20 -32.12 0.61
N TYR A 446 19.41 -30.97 -0.04
CA TYR A 446 18.35 -30.10 -0.53
C TYR A 446 18.60 -29.68 -1.97
N THR A 447 17.52 -29.44 -2.70
CA THR A 447 17.55 -28.72 -3.98
C THR A 447 17.00 -27.32 -3.76
N VAL A 448 17.60 -26.34 -4.40
CA VAL A 448 17.19 -24.93 -4.35
C VAL A 448 16.93 -24.51 -5.79
N ALA A 449 15.74 -23.99 -6.06
CA ALA A 449 15.35 -23.49 -7.38
C ALA A 449 14.76 -22.10 -7.21
N ILE A 450 15.43 -21.09 -7.77
CA ILE A 450 14.91 -19.73 -7.84
C ILE A 450 14.01 -19.65 -9.08
N THR A 451 12.76 -19.26 -8.89
CA THR A 451 11.77 -19.13 -9.97
C THR A 451 11.23 -17.70 -10.00
N THR A 452 10.47 -17.38 -11.06
CA THR A 452 9.73 -16.11 -11.12
C THR A 452 8.68 -15.97 -10.01
N SER A 453 8.25 -17.08 -9.41
CA SER A 453 7.25 -17.15 -8.35
C SER A 453 7.86 -17.35 -6.96
N GLY A 454 9.13 -16.96 -6.77
CA GLY A 454 9.86 -17.17 -5.51
C GLY A 454 10.79 -18.36 -5.53
N THR A 455 11.37 -18.68 -4.36
CA THR A 455 12.36 -19.75 -4.24
C THR A 455 11.70 -21.02 -3.72
N LEU A 456 12.03 -22.15 -4.34
CA LEU A 456 11.62 -23.46 -3.87
C LEU A 456 12.81 -24.19 -3.24
N VAL A 457 12.69 -24.59 -1.98
CA VAL A 457 13.67 -25.44 -1.29
C VAL A 457 13.02 -26.80 -1.06
N THR A 458 13.58 -27.86 -1.64
CA THR A 458 13.02 -29.22 -1.53
C THR A 458 14.05 -30.14 -0.90
N SER A 459 13.68 -30.74 0.24
CA SER A 459 14.48 -31.80 0.85
C SER A 459 14.51 -33.03 -0.03
N VAL A 460 15.69 -33.61 -0.22
CA VAL A 460 15.91 -34.83 -1.00
C VAL A 460 15.42 -36.07 -0.22
N ALA A 461 15.26 -35.97 1.10
CA ALA A 461 14.62 -36.95 1.97
C ALA A 461 13.30 -36.37 2.53
N ALA A 462 12.37 -37.22 2.97
CA ALA A 462 11.04 -36.79 3.44
C ALA A 462 11.02 -36.07 4.82
N GLY A 463 12.13 -35.46 5.24
CA GLY A 463 12.27 -34.81 6.55
C GLY A 463 11.61 -33.44 6.60
N ASP A 464 12.16 -32.48 5.86
CA ASP A 464 11.74 -31.07 5.87
C ASP A 464 10.76 -30.73 4.73
N GLY A 465 10.39 -31.72 3.90
CA GLY A 465 9.44 -31.55 2.79
C GLY A 465 9.86 -30.51 1.73
N LYS A 466 8.89 -29.78 1.20
CA LYS A 466 9.03 -28.83 0.08
C LYS A 466 8.48 -27.45 0.44
N ASP A 467 9.39 -26.50 0.61
CA ASP A 467 9.04 -25.13 1.02
C ASP A 467 9.04 -24.15 -0.13
N ALA A 468 8.06 -23.25 -0.13
CA ALA A 468 7.97 -22.08 -0.98
C ALA A 468 8.35 -20.83 -0.18
N LEU A 469 9.44 -20.17 -0.59
CA LEU A 469 9.99 -19.00 0.08
C LEU A 469 9.76 -17.73 -0.75
N ALA A 470 9.31 -16.68 -0.07
CA ALA A 470 9.19 -15.31 -0.56
C ALA A 470 9.98 -14.37 0.34
N ASN A 471 10.61 -13.34 -0.24
CA ASN A 471 11.35 -12.31 0.51
C ASN A 471 12.30 -12.89 1.58
N VAL A 472 13.09 -13.89 1.18
CA VAL A 472 14.15 -14.50 2.01
C VAL A 472 15.44 -14.40 1.22
N GLU A 473 16.45 -13.74 1.79
CA GLU A 473 17.71 -13.46 1.12
C GLU A 473 18.74 -14.56 1.37
N ARG A 474 18.60 -15.31 2.47
CA ARG A 474 19.61 -16.25 2.95
C ARG A 474 19.00 -17.60 3.29
N LEU A 475 19.69 -18.68 2.94
CA LEU A 475 19.44 -20.02 3.44
C LEU A 475 20.63 -20.44 4.31
N HIS A 476 20.34 -20.99 5.48
CA HIS A 476 21.35 -21.57 6.35
C HIS A 476 21.17 -23.09 6.42
N PHE A 477 22.21 -23.83 6.07
CA PHE A 477 22.29 -25.27 6.23
C PHE A 477 23.39 -25.63 7.24
N ALA A 478 23.39 -26.86 7.74
CA ALA A 478 24.36 -27.31 8.75
C ALA A 478 25.83 -27.18 8.34
N ASN A 479 26.14 -27.09 7.04
CA ASN A 479 27.51 -27.03 6.52
C ASN A 479 27.79 -25.91 5.50
N ALA A 480 26.80 -25.10 5.13
CA ALA A 480 26.95 -24.03 4.13
C ALA A 480 25.77 -23.07 4.16
N ASP A 481 25.99 -21.84 3.69
CA ASP A 481 24.92 -20.88 3.45
C ASP A 481 24.74 -20.62 1.94
N VAL A 482 23.53 -20.24 1.55
CA VAL A 482 23.18 -19.86 0.18
C VAL A 482 22.55 -18.48 0.21
N ALA A 483 23.01 -17.58 -0.65
CA ALA A 483 22.38 -16.30 -0.88
C ALA A 483 21.42 -16.38 -2.08
N LEU A 484 20.19 -15.90 -1.93
CA LEU A 484 19.11 -15.96 -2.93
C LEU A 484 18.94 -14.66 -3.73
N ASP A 485 19.47 -13.55 -3.22
CA ASP A 485 19.49 -12.23 -3.86
C ASP A 485 20.54 -12.15 -4.99
N ILE A 486 20.38 -12.99 -6.02
CA ILE A 486 21.28 -13.09 -7.18
C ILE A 486 21.34 -11.79 -8.01
N ASN A 487 20.33 -10.94 -7.88
CA ASN A 487 20.29 -9.58 -8.46
C ASN A 487 20.59 -8.50 -7.42
N GLY A 488 20.59 -8.84 -6.13
CA GLY A 488 20.85 -7.95 -5.01
C GLY A 488 22.30 -7.98 -4.53
N HIS A 489 22.51 -7.82 -3.23
CA HIS A 489 23.82 -7.62 -2.63
C HIS A 489 24.80 -8.76 -2.91
N ALA A 490 24.37 -10.02 -2.77
CA ALA A 490 25.25 -11.16 -3.02
C ALA A 490 25.61 -11.32 -4.49
N GLY A 491 24.62 -11.13 -5.37
CA GLY A 491 24.85 -11.11 -6.82
C GLY A 491 25.87 -10.07 -7.23
N GLN A 492 25.73 -8.84 -6.72
CA GLN A 492 26.64 -7.74 -7.01
C GLN A 492 28.06 -8.00 -6.49
N ALA A 493 28.19 -8.57 -5.28
CA ALA A 493 29.49 -8.95 -4.72
C ALA A 493 30.18 -10.03 -5.58
N TYR A 494 29.43 -11.06 -5.99
CA TYR A 494 29.94 -12.11 -6.89
C TYR A 494 30.41 -11.52 -8.23
N ARG A 495 29.58 -10.67 -8.85
CA ARG A 495 29.89 -10.02 -10.12
C ARG A 495 31.10 -9.10 -10.03
N LEU A 496 31.37 -8.52 -8.87
CA LEU A 496 32.53 -7.66 -8.67
C LEU A 496 33.82 -8.47 -8.70
N TYR A 497 33.85 -9.69 -8.17
CA TYR A 497 35.00 -10.59 -8.35
C TYR A 497 35.24 -10.93 -9.81
N GLN A 498 34.17 -11.22 -10.57
CA GLN A 498 34.29 -11.47 -12.01
C GLN A 498 34.85 -10.24 -12.75
N ALA A 499 34.28 -9.06 -12.51
CA ALA A 499 34.71 -7.83 -13.19
C ALA A 499 36.12 -7.37 -12.77
N ALA A 500 36.48 -7.50 -11.50
CA ALA A 500 37.76 -7.05 -10.99
C ALA A 500 38.90 -8.04 -11.25
N PHE A 501 38.64 -9.35 -11.18
CA PHE A 501 39.70 -10.37 -11.15
C PHE A 501 39.54 -11.50 -12.17
N ASP A 502 38.48 -11.48 -12.98
CA ASP A 502 38.18 -12.52 -13.99
C ASP A 502 38.13 -13.94 -13.39
N ARG A 503 37.50 -14.06 -12.21
CA ARG A 503 37.34 -15.34 -11.52
C ARG A 503 36.13 -15.37 -10.61
N ALA A 504 35.68 -16.58 -10.29
CA ALA A 504 34.75 -16.81 -9.19
C ALA A 504 35.38 -16.39 -7.84
N PRO A 505 34.56 -15.89 -6.90
CA PRO A 505 35.02 -15.57 -5.56
C PRO A 505 35.38 -16.83 -4.76
N ASP A 506 36.26 -16.67 -3.78
CA ASP A 506 36.41 -17.65 -2.70
C ASP A 506 35.24 -17.51 -1.70
N LEU A 507 34.77 -18.63 -1.13
CA LEU A 507 33.56 -18.66 -0.30
C LEU A 507 33.64 -17.76 0.95
N PRO A 508 34.77 -17.71 1.70
CA PRO A 508 34.88 -16.82 2.86
C PRO A 508 34.96 -15.34 2.48
N GLY A 509 35.72 -14.98 1.44
CA GLY A 509 35.81 -13.61 0.94
C GLY A 509 34.47 -13.11 0.43
N LEU A 510 33.71 -13.96 -0.28
CA LEU A 510 32.35 -13.63 -0.69
C LEU A 510 31.45 -13.35 0.51
N GLY A 511 31.49 -14.18 1.54
CA GLY A 511 30.68 -13.98 2.75
C GLY A 511 31.02 -12.70 3.50
N PHE A 512 32.30 -12.30 3.53
CA PHE A 512 32.71 -11.01 4.07
C PHE A 512 32.07 -9.85 3.30
N TRP A 513 32.11 -9.87 1.97
CA TRP A 513 31.56 -8.79 1.17
C TRP A 513 30.04 -8.77 1.14
N ILE A 514 29.36 -9.92 1.20
CA ILE A 514 27.91 -10.01 1.41
C ILE A 514 27.55 -9.33 2.73
N ASN A 515 28.23 -9.68 3.83
CA ASN A 515 28.00 -9.08 5.14
C ASN A 515 28.21 -7.55 5.13
N ALA A 516 29.27 -7.08 4.46
CA ALA A 516 29.55 -5.66 4.31
C ALA A 516 28.46 -4.93 3.50
N ARG A 517 27.97 -5.53 2.40
CA ARG A 517 26.86 -4.98 1.60
C ARG A 517 25.57 -4.90 2.40
N ASP A 518 25.24 -5.97 3.13
CA ASP A 518 24.06 -6.03 3.98
C ASP A 518 24.13 -5.03 5.16
N ALA A 519 25.34 -4.60 5.54
CA ALA A 519 25.57 -3.53 6.52
C ALA A 519 25.60 -2.11 5.91
N GLY A 520 25.33 -1.98 4.61
CA GLY A 520 25.20 -0.69 3.92
C GLY A 520 26.49 -0.15 3.27
N VAL A 521 27.57 -0.94 3.18
CA VAL A 521 28.79 -0.52 2.46
C VAL A 521 28.50 -0.40 0.97
N SER A 522 28.89 0.72 0.35
CA SER A 522 28.61 0.99 -1.07
C SER A 522 29.44 0.10 -2.02
N MET A 523 28.93 -0.16 -3.22
CA MET A 523 29.65 -0.94 -4.24
C MET A 523 30.96 -0.26 -4.65
N GLU A 524 30.96 1.08 -4.68
CA GLU A 524 32.14 1.87 -5.02
C GLU A 524 33.23 1.75 -3.94
N SER A 525 32.85 1.67 -2.67
CA SER A 525 33.78 1.42 -1.56
C SER A 525 34.38 0.02 -1.65
N ILE A 526 33.58 -1.00 -1.97
CA ILE A 526 34.12 -2.35 -2.15
C ILE A 526 35.03 -2.42 -3.38
N ALA A 527 34.62 -1.82 -4.50
CA ALA A 527 35.43 -1.72 -5.71
C ALA A 527 36.77 -1.02 -5.44
N HIS A 528 36.78 0.03 -4.63
CA HIS A 528 38.00 0.65 -4.13
C HIS A 528 38.90 -0.36 -3.41
N ASP A 529 38.35 -1.07 -2.43
CA ASP A 529 39.11 -2.04 -1.63
C ASP A 529 39.68 -3.18 -2.47
N PHE A 530 38.95 -3.62 -3.51
CA PHE A 530 39.44 -4.58 -4.49
C PHE A 530 40.63 -4.04 -5.27
N LEU A 531 40.55 -2.81 -5.80
CA LEU A 531 41.63 -2.21 -6.59
C LEU A 531 42.89 -1.95 -5.77
N VAL A 532 42.74 -1.57 -4.49
CA VAL A 532 43.89 -1.30 -3.60
C VAL A 532 44.38 -2.53 -2.83
N SER A 533 43.70 -3.67 -2.95
CA SER A 533 44.16 -4.95 -2.40
C SER A 533 45.49 -5.39 -3.03
N ASP A 534 46.17 -6.35 -2.41
CA ASP A 534 47.42 -6.90 -2.98
C ASP A 534 47.17 -7.59 -4.34
N GLU A 535 46.01 -8.26 -4.50
CA GLU A 535 45.59 -8.86 -5.78
C GLU A 535 45.30 -7.76 -6.82
N GLY A 536 44.58 -6.71 -6.44
CA GLY A 536 44.31 -5.54 -7.28
C GLY A 536 45.59 -4.85 -7.74
N LYS A 537 46.52 -4.57 -6.83
CA LYS A 537 47.83 -3.98 -7.16
C LYS A 537 48.68 -4.90 -8.04
N SER A 538 48.63 -6.21 -7.82
CA SER A 538 49.33 -7.19 -8.65
C SER A 538 48.76 -7.22 -10.06
N LEU A 539 47.43 -7.15 -10.17
CA LEU A 539 46.75 -7.16 -11.45
C LEU A 539 46.95 -5.80 -12.14
N TYR A 540 46.40 -4.72 -11.60
CA TYR A 540 46.32 -3.41 -12.23
C TYR A 540 47.60 -2.56 -12.11
N GLY A 541 48.43 -2.81 -11.10
CA GLY A 541 49.56 -1.94 -10.74
C GLY A 541 49.22 -1.02 -9.55
N VAL A 542 50.24 -0.34 -9.00
CA VAL A 542 50.08 0.49 -7.79
C VAL A 542 49.37 1.82 -8.08
N ASN A 543 49.50 2.35 -9.31
CA ASN A 543 48.84 3.58 -9.78
C ASN A 543 48.53 3.47 -11.28
N PRO A 544 47.56 2.62 -11.67
CA PRO A 544 47.23 2.44 -13.08
C PRO A 544 46.63 3.70 -13.69
N SER A 545 46.97 3.97 -14.95
CA SER A 545 46.29 4.98 -15.74
C SER A 545 44.84 4.56 -16.04
N ASN A 546 43.96 5.55 -16.28
CA ASN A 546 42.56 5.31 -16.66
C ASN A 546 42.43 4.38 -17.88
N ALA A 547 43.35 4.49 -18.85
CA ALA A 547 43.35 3.64 -20.03
C ALA A 547 43.65 2.16 -19.69
N GLU A 548 44.55 1.91 -18.74
CA GLU A 548 44.96 0.56 -18.33
C GLU A 548 43.86 -0.16 -17.55
N VAL A 549 43.24 0.51 -16.56
CA VAL A 549 42.12 -0.09 -15.81
C VAL A 549 40.92 -0.34 -16.72
N LEU A 550 40.56 0.63 -17.56
CA LEU A 550 39.39 0.51 -18.42
C LEU A 550 39.55 -0.66 -19.40
N THR A 551 40.72 -0.81 -20.01
CA THR A 551 41.00 -1.94 -20.91
C THR A 551 40.82 -3.28 -20.21
N ARG A 552 41.22 -3.38 -18.94
CA ARG A 552 41.08 -4.59 -18.13
C ARG A 552 39.64 -4.84 -17.69
N PHE A 553 38.87 -3.82 -17.36
CA PHE A 553 37.44 -4.00 -17.06
C PHE A 553 36.70 -4.58 -18.26
N TYR A 554 36.96 -4.09 -19.48
CA TYR A 554 36.44 -4.72 -20.70
C TYR A 554 36.89 -6.17 -20.86
N ALA A 555 38.16 -6.47 -20.59
CA ALA A 555 38.69 -7.82 -20.73
C ALA A 555 38.05 -8.81 -19.72
N ASN A 556 37.89 -8.41 -18.46
CA ASN A 556 37.38 -9.28 -17.39
C ASN A 556 35.86 -9.45 -17.44
N THR A 557 35.13 -8.37 -17.76
CA THR A 557 33.67 -8.34 -17.71
C THR A 557 33.04 -8.78 -19.03
N LEU A 558 33.64 -8.39 -20.16
CA LEU A 558 33.05 -8.58 -21.49
C LEU A 558 33.81 -9.60 -22.33
N HIS A 559 34.96 -10.09 -21.85
CA HIS A 559 35.85 -11.04 -22.54
C HIS A 559 36.17 -10.64 -23.98
N ARG A 560 36.26 -9.33 -24.22
CA ARG A 560 36.53 -8.74 -25.54
C ARG A 560 37.38 -7.49 -25.43
N ALA A 561 37.98 -7.11 -26.55
CA ALA A 561 38.56 -5.79 -26.67
C ALA A 561 37.47 -4.70 -26.56
N PRO A 562 37.79 -3.51 -26.00
CA PRO A 562 36.87 -2.41 -25.97
C PRO A 562 36.42 -1.99 -27.38
N ASP A 563 35.13 -1.69 -27.53
CA ASP A 563 34.65 -1.03 -28.74
C ASP A 563 35.07 0.45 -28.72
N ALA A 564 35.34 1.01 -29.90
CA ALA A 564 35.96 2.33 -29.98
C ALA A 564 35.10 3.45 -29.37
N ALA A 565 33.77 3.38 -29.53
CA ALA A 565 32.86 4.42 -29.06
C ALA A 565 32.67 4.38 -27.54
N GLY A 566 32.36 3.20 -26.98
CA GLY A 566 32.19 3.03 -25.53
C GLY A 566 33.48 3.28 -24.77
N TYR A 567 34.62 2.82 -25.31
CA TYR A 567 35.92 3.08 -24.70
C TYR A 567 36.26 4.57 -24.67
N ALA A 568 36.01 5.30 -25.77
CA ALA A 568 36.26 6.74 -25.83
C ALA A 568 35.37 7.51 -24.84
N PHE A 569 34.09 7.13 -24.73
CA PHE A 569 33.15 7.72 -23.76
C PHE A 569 33.64 7.55 -22.32
N TRP A 570 33.93 6.32 -21.90
CA TRP A 570 34.39 6.04 -20.54
C TRP A 570 35.73 6.68 -20.22
N LEU A 571 36.67 6.65 -21.17
CA LEU A 571 38.00 7.25 -20.98
C LEU A 571 37.91 8.77 -20.85
N ASP A 572 37.04 9.43 -21.62
CA ASP A 572 36.78 10.87 -21.49
C ASP A 572 36.15 11.21 -20.14
N ALA A 573 35.13 10.45 -19.70
CA ALA A 573 34.49 10.65 -18.41
C ALA A 573 35.49 10.48 -17.22
N LEU A 574 36.37 9.47 -17.30
CA LEU A 574 37.43 9.24 -16.32
C LEU A 574 38.49 10.35 -16.33
N ASN A 575 38.94 10.80 -17.51
CA ASN A 575 39.99 11.81 -17.64
C ASN A 575 39.51 13.22 -17.23
N ASN A 576 38.21 13.50 -17.38
CA ASN A 576 37.60 14.75 -16.94
C ASN A 576 37.08 14.70 -15.49
N ASN A 577 37.35 13.61 -14.75
CA ASN A 577 36.91 13.39 -13.36
C ASN A 577 35.37 13.47 -13.17
N ILE A 578 34.61 13.11 -14.20
CA ILE A 578 33.14 12.98 -14.11
C ILE A 578 32.79 11.73 -13.31
N VAL A 579 33.59 10.66 -13.47
CA VAL A 579 33.48 9.40 -12.74
C VAL A 579 34.85 8.94 -12.25
N SER A 580 34.90 8.13 -11.20
CA SER A 580 36.11 7.49 -10.70
C SER A 580 36.31 6.09 -11.31
N GLN A 581 37.54 5.57 -11.24
CA GLN A 581 37.83 4.17 -11.62
C GLN A 581 36.97 3.16 -10.84
N THR A 582 36.69 3.45 -9.57
CA THR A 582 35.88 2.61 -8.68
C THR A 582 34.41 2.62 -9.07
N SER A 583 33.87 3.78 -9.45
CA SER A 583 32.50 3.92 -9.96
C SER A 583 32.33 3.20 -11.29
N VAL A 584 33.32 3.30 -12.20
CA VAL A 584 33.30 2.54 -13.46
C VAL A 584 33.35 1.04 -13.21
N LEU A 585 34.21 0.55 -12.32
CA LEU A 585 34.27 -0.88 -11.98
C LEU A 585 32.93 -1.37 -11.41
N ALA A 586 32.31 -0.61 -10.49
CA ALA A 586 31.00 -0.93 -9.94
C ALA A 586 29.91 -1.01 -11.03
N GLN A 587 29.92 -0.09 -12.00
CA GLN A 587 28.98 -0.09 -13.12
C GLN A 587 29.21 -1.24 -14.10
N PHE A 588 30.47 -1.56 -14.42
CA PHE A 588 30.82 -2.71 -15.25
C PHE A 588 30.42 -4.02 -14.58
N SER A 589 30.67 -4.14 -13.27
CA SER A 589 30.28 -5.29 -12.46
C SER A 589 28.79 -5.60 -12.62
N ASP A 590 27.91 -4.61 -12.53
CA ASP A 590 26.47 -4.84 -12.59
C ASP A 590 25.86 -4.69 -14.00
N SER A 591 26.69 -4.62 -15.04
CA SER A 591 26.23 -4.52 -16.43
C SER A 591 25.40 -5.75 -16.86
N PRO A 592 24.38 -5.58 -17.75
CA PRO A 592 23.59 -6.69 -18.27
C PRO A 592 24.44 -7.82 -18.87
N GLU A 593 25.55 -7.47 -19.52
CA GLU A 593 26.49 -8.43 -20.08
C GLU A 593 27.18 -9.27 -19.00
N ASN A 594 27.66 -8.67 -17.92
CA ASN A 594 28.29 -9.43 -16.83
C ASN A 594 27.28 -10.31 -16.10
N GLN A 595 26.05 -9.80 -15.90
CA GLN A 595 24.95 -10.60 -15.36
C GLN A 595 24.70 -11.84 -16.22
N ALA A 596 24.66 -11.69 -17.54
CA ALA A 596 24.49 -12.82 -18.48
C ALA A 596 25.67 -13.81 -18.45
N GLN A 597 26.90 -13.37 -18.16
CA GLN A 597 28.05 -14.27 -18.02
C GLN A 597 27.99 -15.12 -16.76
N VAL A 598 27.64 -14.51 -15.62
CA VAL A 598 27.67 -15.21 -14.32
C VAL A 598 26.41 -16.01 -14.04
N ILE A 599 25.29 -15.75 -14.74
CA ILE A 599 23.98 -16.34 -14.40
C ILE A 599 24.02 -17.86 -14.36
N GLY A 600 24.79 -18.51 -15.25
CA GLY A 600 24.94 -19.97 -15.26
C GLY A 600 25.47 -20.54 -13.96
N ALA A 601 26.29 -19.79 -13.23
CA ALA A 601 26.89 -20.18 -11.95
C ALA A 601 26.02 -19.84 -10.73
N ILE A 602 25.17 -18.80 -10.82
CA ILE A 602 24.45 -18.25 -9.66
C ILE A 602 22.92 -18.43 -9.71
N GLN A 603 22.35 -18.90 -10.83
CA GLN A 603 20.90 -18.99 -11.06
C GLN A 603 20.09 -19.76 -9.99
N ASN A 604 20.73 -20.64 -9.21
CA ASN A 604 20.09 -21.43 -8.15
C ASN A 604 20.57 -21.00 -6.75
N GLY A 605 20.99 -19.74 -6.61
CA GLY A 605 21.59 -19.18 -5.42
C GLY A 605 23.11 -19.30 -5.40
N ILE A 606 23.73 -18.53 -4.50
CA ILE A 606 25.17 -18.37 -4.41
C ILE A 606 25.65 -19.01 -3.10
N ASN A 607 26.42 -20.08 -3.19
CA ASN A 607 27.05 -20.67 -2.00
C ASN A 607 28.12 -19.73 -1.45
N TYR A 608 28.16 -19.57 -0.13
CA TYR A 608 29.19 -18.79 0.56
C TYR A 608 29.43 -19.32 1.98
N THR A 609 30.51 -18.86 2.61
CA THR A 609 30.76 -19.09 4.04
C THR A 609 30.42 -17.81 4.79
N PRO A 610 29.43 -17.81 5.70
CA PRO A 610 29.03 -16.60 6.41
C PRO A 610 30.19 -16.01 7.22
N TYR A 611 30.28 -14.68 7.24
CA TYR A 611 31.28 -13.93 8.00
C TYR A 611 30.71 -13.53 9.36
N GLY A 612 31.43 -13.87 10.44
CA GLY A 612 31.02 -13.62 11.82
C GLY A 612 31.14 -14.87 12.68
#